data_AF-R7JG19-F1
#
_entry.id   AF-R7JG19-F1
#
_cell.length_a   1.000
_cell.length_b   1.000
_cell.length_c   1.000
_cell.angle_alpha   90.00
_cell.angle_beta   90.00
_cell.angle_gamma   90.00
#
_symmetry.space_group_name_H-M   'P 1'
#
loop_
_entity.id
_entity.type
_entity.pdbx_description
1 polymer ?
#
loop_
_entity_poly.entity_id
_entity_poly.type
_entity_poly.pdbx_seq_one_letter_code
_entity_poly.pdbx_strand_id
1 'polypeptide(L)'
;MNPERLQLKGMLAESKKNFRTLDTEASGLVILIRALLNPYEDIKNLDMDKVLVTVQRLKEVSEEMRTLSEKIKRLESEFEQ
;
A
#
# COMPACT_ATOMS: atom_id res chain seq x y z
N MET A 1 12.41 18.63 24.56
CA MET A 1 11.69 18.60 23.26
C MET A 1 10.22 18.86 23.55
N ASN A 2 9.54 19.76 22.83
CA ASN A 2 8.12 20.03 23.04
C ASN A 2 7.31 18.71 22.91
N PRO A 3 6.47 18.32 23.90
CA PRO A 3 5.64 17.11 23.85
C PRO A 3 4.83 16.95 22.55
N GLU A 4 4.25 18.03 22.02
CA GLU A 4 3.50 18.01 20.76
C GLU A 4 4.38 17.63 19.58
N ARG A 5 5.61 18.17 19.55
CA ARG A 5 6.60 17.87 18.50
C ARG A 5 7.09 16.42 18.57
N LEU A 6 7.16 15.84 19.77
CA LEU A 6 7.46 14.41 19.94
C LEU A 6 6.33 13.54 19.42
N GLN A 7 5.08 13.90 19.71
CA GLN A 7 3.90 13.18 19.25
C GLN A 7 3.77 13.21 17.72
N LEU A 8 3.91 14.39 17.09
CA LEU A 8 3.90 14.54 15.64
C LEU A 8 4.98 13.68 14.96
N LYS A 9 6.20 13.70 15.50
CA LYS A 9 7.29 12.85 15.01
C LYS A 9 6.97 11.35 15.11
N GLY A 10 6.33 10.93 16.21
CA GLY A 10 5.86 9.56 16.39
C GLY A 10 4.83 9.15 15.34
N MET A 11 3.79 9.97 15.16
CA MET A 11 2.73 9.74 14.17
C MET A 11 3.27 9.70 12.73
N LEU A 12 4.24 10.57 12.41
CA LEU A 12 4.89 10.61 11.11
C LEU A 12 5.73 9.34 10.87
N ALA A 13 6.51 8.91 11.86
CA ALA A 13 7.32 7.70 11.78
C ALA A 13 6.45 6.45 11.59
N GLU A 14 5.34 6.34 12.34
CA GLU A 14 4.38 5.26 12.21
C GLU A 14 3.71 5.26 10.82
N SER A 15 3.24 6.42 10.36
CA SER A 15 2.59 6.54 9.05
C SER A 15 3.55 6.14 7.92
N LYS A 16 4.82 6.56 7.97
CA LYS A 16 5.85 6.16 7.01
C LYS A 16 6.17 4.67 7.07
N LYS A 17 6.17 4.07 8.27
CA LYS A 17 6.36 2.62 8.44
C LYS A 17 5.21 1.86 7.79
N ASN A 18 3.96 2.23 8.08
CA ASN A 18 2.77 1.58 7.53
C ASN A 18 2.73 1.70 6.00
N PHE A 19 3.14 2.86 5.45
CA PHE A 19 3.24 3.04 4.00
C PHE A 19 4.21 2.05 3.35
N ARG A 20 5.40 1.84 3.95
CA ARG A 20 6.37 0.85 3.43
C ARG A 20 5.85 -0.58 3.51
N THR A 21 5.05 -0.91 4.53
CA THR A 21 4.39 -2.21 4.64
C THR A 21 3.39 -2.42 3.50
N LEU A 22 2.53 -1.44 3.24
CA LEU A 22 1.58 -1.48 2.13
C LEU A 22 2.29 -1.55 0.76
N ASP A 23 3.39 -0.82 0.59
CA ASP A 23 4.19 -0.86 -0.64
C ASP A 23 4.80 -2.25 -0.91
N THR A 24 5.26 -2.92 0.15
CA THR A 24 5.75 -4.31 0.08
C THR A 24 4.62 -5.27 -0.30
N GLU A 25 3.44 -5.12 0.32
CA GLU A 25 2.25 -5.92 0.01
C GLU A 25 1.81 -5.72 -1.45
N ALA A 26 1.67 -4.47 -1.89
CA ALA A 26 1.27 -4.12 -3.25
C ALA A 26 2.24 -4.71 -4.29
N SER A 27 3.54 -4.63 -4.03
CA SER A 27 4.58 -5.22 -4.88
C SER A 27 4.42 -6.75 -4.99
N GLY A 28 4.16 -7.42 -3.87
CA GLY A 28 3.89 -8.86 -3.85
C GLY A 28 2.62 -9.23 -4.62
N LEU A 29 1.54 -8.46 -4.46
CA LEU A 29 0.28 -8.67 -5.18
C LEU A 29 0.47 -8.53 -6.69
N VAL A 30 1.23 -7.54 -7.17
CA VAL A 30 1.54 -7.37 -8.59
C VAL A 30 2.29 -8.57 -9.16
N ILE A 31 3.28 -9.10 -8.42
CA ILE A 31 4.03 -10.29 -8.82
C ILE A 31 3.09 -11.50 -8.90
N LEU A 32 2.21 -11.67 -7.91
CA LEU A 32 1.25 -12.76 -7.88
C LEU A 32 0.26 -12.68 -9.05
N ILE A 33 -0.29 -11.49 -9.33
CA ILE A 33 -1.21 -11.28 -10.47
C ILE A 33 -0.54 -11.64 -11.79
N ARG A 34 0.73 -11.27 -11.99
CA ARG A 34 1.48 -11.66 -13.20
C ARG A 34 1.66 -13.16 -13.32
N ALA A 35 1.90 -13.86 -12.21
CA ALA A 35 2.02 -15.30 -12.20
C ALA A 35 0.67 -16.00 -12.49
N LEU A 36 -0.43 -15.44 -11.96
CA LEU A 36 -1.78 -15.96 -12.20
C LEU A 36 -2.26 -15.72 -13.62
N LEU A 37 -1.92 -14.57 -14.21
CA LEU A 37 -2.24 -14.22 -15.59
C LEU A 37 -1.13 -14.66 -16.54
N ASN A 38 -0.75 -15.94 -16.48
CA ASN A 38 0.27 -16.51 -17.34
C ASN A 38 -0.22 -16.51 -18.81
N PRO A 39 0.43 -15.76 -19.73
CA PRO A 39 -0.02 -15.64 -21.11
C PRO A 39 0.19 -16.92 -21.94
N TYR A 40 0.92 -17.91 -21.41
CA TYR A 40 1.19 -19.18 -22.07
C TYR A 40 0.24 -20.30 -21.64
N GLU A 41 -0.68 -20.01 -20.72
CA GLU A 41 -1.71 -20.94 -20.25
C GLU A 41 -3.03 -20.74 -21.03
N ASP A 42 -3.82 -21.79 -21.21
CA ASP A 42 -5.16 -21.63 -21.81
C ASP A 42 -6.04 -20.80 -20.86
N ILE A 43 -6.77 -19.83 -21.42
CA ILE A 43 -7.67 -18.95 -20.65
C ILE A 43 -8.66 -19.73 -19.78
N LYS A 44 -9.07 -20.93 -20.21
CA LYS A 44 -9.99 -21.79 -19.46
C LYS A 44 -9.37 -22.41 -18.21
N ASN A 45 -8.03 -22.46 -18.14
CA ASN A 45 -7.27 -23.03 -17.03
C ASN A 45 -6.81 -21.96 -16.03
N LEU A 46 -6.99 -20.67 -16.33
CA LEU A 46 -6.65 -19.60 -15.41
C LEU A 46 -7.59 -19.62 -14.19
N ASP A 47 -7.01 -19.54 -13.00
CA ASP A 47 -7.76 -19.37 -11.75
C ASP A 47 -8.26 -17.92 -11.61
N MET A 48 -9.35 -17.63 -12.33
CA MET A 48 -9.91 -16.28 -12.41
C MET A 48 -10.52 -15.81 -11.08
N ASP A 49 -10.97 -16.72 -10.22
CA ASP A 49 -11.46 -16.39 -8.88
C ASP A 49 -10.32 -15.83 -8.02
N LYS A 50 -9.16 -16.50 -8.06
CA LYS A 50 -7.97 -16.02 -7.36
C LYS A 50 -7.43 -14.73 -7.95
N VAL A 51 -7.47 -14.56 -9.27
CA VAL A 51 -7.13 -13.27 -9.92
C VAL A 51 -8.02 -12.16 -9.39
N LEU A 52 -9.34 -12.37 -9.37
CA LEU A 52 -10.31 -11.36 -8.93
C LEU A 52 -10.04 -10.92 -7.48
N VAL A 53 -9.90 -11.88 -6.56
CA VAL A 53 -9.62 -11.59 -5.14
C VAL A 53 -8.29 -10.85 -4.98
N THR A 54 -7.26 -11.25 -5.72
CA THR A 54 -5.92 -10.64 -5.62
C THR A 54 -5.91 -9.20 -6.16
N VAL A 55 -6.56 -8.96 -7.30
CA VAL A 55 -6.69 -7.62 -7.90
C VAL A 55 -7.54 -6.70 -7.02
N GLN A 56 -8.62 -7.23 -6.43
CA GLN A 56 -9.46 -6.48 -5.50
C GLN A 56 -8.64 -6.02 -4.28
N ARG A 57 -7.82 -6.90 -3.69
CA ARG A 57 -6.93 -6.50 -2.60
C ARG A 57 -5.89 -5.47 -3.05
N LEU A 58 -5.33 -5.61 -4.25
CA LEU A 58 -4.38 -4.62 -4.79
C LEU A 58 -5.03 -3.24 -4.92
N LYS A 59 -6.29 -3.19 -5.37
CA LYS A 59 -7.05 -1.94 -5.45
C LYS A 59 -7.19 -1.30 -4.07
N GLU A 60 -7.63 -2.06 -3.07
CA GLU A 60 -7.79 -1.59 -1.69
C GLU A 60 -6.47 -1.04 -1.12
N VAL A 61 -5.39 -1.80 -1.22
CA VAL A 61 -4.05 -1.37 -0.78
C VAL A 61 -3.64 -0.06 -1.48
N SER A 62 -3.90 0.06 -2.78
CA SER A 62 -3.57 1.27 -3.54
C SER A 62 -4.35 2.51 -3.07
N GLU A 63 -5.61 2.33 -2.64
CA GLU A 63 -6.44 3.39 -2.07
C GLU A 63 -5.95 3.76 -0.67
N GLU A 64 -5.66 2.77 0.18
CA GLU A 64 -5.06 2.97 1.51
C GLU A 64 -3.73 3.75 1.42
N MET A 65 -2.87 3.39 0.47
CA MET A 65 -1.60 4.08 0.21
C MET A 65 -1.81 5.54 -0.20
N ARG A 66 -2.81 5.84 -1.03
CA ARG A 66 -3.12 7.21 -1.44
C ARG A 66 -3.52 8.06 -0.24
N THR A 67 -4.46 7.57 0.57
CA THR A 67 -4.91 8.25 1.79
C THR A 67 -3.76 8.43 2.79
N LEU A 68 -2.91 7.42 2.95
CA LEU A 68 -1.76 7.49 3.86
C LEU A 68 -0.69 8.46 3.37
N SER A 69 -0.46 8.55 2.06
CA SER A 69 0.44 9.53 1.45
C SER A 69 -0.01 10.96 1.73
N GLU A 70 -1.31 11.24 1.59
CA GLU A 70 -1.88 12.55 1.93
C GLU A 70 -1.76 12.87 3.43
N LYS A 71 -1.94 11.87 4.30
CA LYS A 71 -1.70 12.02 5.74
C LYS A 71 -0.24 12.34 6.05
N ILE A 72 0.71 11.65 5.42
CA ILE A 72 2.15 11.89 5.60
C ILE A 72 2.49 13.32 5.19
N LYS A 73 2.04 13.78 4.02
CA LYS A 73 2.29 15.15 3.54
C LYS A 73 1.77 16.22 4.50
N ARG A 74 0.59 16.01 5.10
CA ARG A 74 0.03 16.91 6.11
C ARG A 74 0.90 16.96 7.37
N LEU A 75 1.27 15.80 7.90
CA LEU A 75 2.14 15.70 9.08
C LEU A 75 3.53 16.28 8.84
N GLU A 76 4.08 16.15 7.63
CA GLU A 76 5.36 16.78 7.26
C GLU A 76 5.24 18.30 7.26
N SER A 77 4.18 18.85 6.65
CA SER A 77 3.92 20.29 6.64
C SER A 77 3.72 20.87 8.05
N GLU A 78 3.03 20.15 8.94
CA GLU A 78 2.82 20.55 10.34
C GLU A 78 4.12 20.50 11.15
N PHE A 79 5.07 19.65 10.77
CA PHE A 79 6.34 19.49 11.49
C PHE A 79 7.41 20.53 11.05
N GLU A 80 7.30 21.04 9.82
CA GLU A 80 8.18 22.06 9.24
C GLU A 80 7.79 23.50 9.64
N GLN A 81 6.55 23.73 10.05
CA GLN A 81 6.06 24.98 10.66
C GLN A 81 6.61 25.17 12.09
#